data_AF-A0AAU8BRF7-F1
#
_entry.id   AF-A0AAU8BRF7-F1
#
_cell.length_a   1.000
_cell.length_b   1.000
_cell.length_c   1.000
_cell.angle_alpha   90.00
_cell.angle_beta   90.00
_cell.angle_gamma   90.00
#
_symmetry.space_group_name_H-M   'P 1'
#
loop_
_entity.id
_entity.type
_entity.pdbx_description
1 polymer ?
#
loop_
_entity_poly.entity_id
_entity_poly.type
_entity_poly.pdbx_seq_one_letter_code
_entity_poly.pdbx_strand_id
1 'polypeptide(L)'
;MELSQNERLTLVKYALGVLDGWGASNHQTEAILELSQEQHARLKVTPATVPVGPSTFERVHLIVEIDGLLRTAFESSHFINNFINVRNNSKAFNGYAPIEHIEHGDLTSIKRLKQCVQEMARTADKERDKSPW
;
A
#
# COMPACT_ATOMS: atom_id res chain seq x y z
N MET A 1 -13.49 16.03 -8.89
CA MET A 1 -13.71 16.77 -7.63
C MET A 1 -12.37 16.74 -6.89
N GLU A 2 -11.75 17.89 -6.64
CA GLU A 2 -10.50 17.92 -5.86
C GLU A 2 -10.80 17.65 -4.39
N LEU A 3 -10.07 16.72 -3.78
CA LEU A 3 -10.23 16.40 -2.35
C LEU A 3 -9.75 17.57 -1.49
N SER A 4 -10.55 17.90 -0.48
CA SER A 4 -10.18 18.84 0.57
C SER A 4 -8.94 18.36 1.34
N GLN A 5 -8.24 19.27 2.00
CA GLN A 5 -7.05 18.92 2.79
C GLN A 5 -7.35 17.87 3.87
N ASN A 6 -8.51 17.95 4.52
CA ASN A 6 -8.91 16.99 5.55
C ASN A 6 -9.15 15.57 4.99
N GLU A 7 -9.73 15.47 3.79
CA GLU A 7 -9.91 14.19 3.10
C GLU A 7 -8.56 13.60 2.70
N ARG A 8 -7.64 14.43 2.18
CA ARG A 8 -6.26 13.99 1.86
C ARG A 8 -5.54 13.47 3.10
N LEU A 9 -5.65 14.18 4.22
CA LEU A 9 -5.02 13.77 5.48
C LEU A 9 -5.63 12.50 6.06
N THR A 10 -6.93 12.26 5.84
CA THR A 10 -7.57 10.99 6.21
C THR A 10 -6.96 9.83 5.43
N LEU A 11 -6.75 9.99 4.11
CA LEU A 11 -6.11 8.97 3.29
C LEU A 11 -4.64 8.75 3.67
N VAL A 12 -3.90 9.81 4.00
CA VAL A 12 -2.53 9.69 4.50
C VAL A 12 -2.50 8.86 5.78
N LYS A 13 -3.38 9.15 6.75
CA LYS A 13 -3.47 8.37 8.00
C LYS A 13 -3.79 6.90 7.73
N TYR A 14 -4.69 6.63 6.79
CA TYR A 14 -5.02 5.27 6.38
C TYR A 14 -3.79 4.56 5.79
N ALA A 15 -3.11 5.17 4.83
CA ALA A 15 -1.92 4.59 4.20
C ALA A 15 -0.79 4.33 5.21
N LEU A 16 -0.58 5.24 6.17
CA LEU A 16 0.37 5.01 7.27
C LEU A 16 -0.01 3.78 8.11
N GLY A 17 -1.29 3.61 8.44
CA GLY A 17 -1.78 2.44 9.18
C GLY A 17 -1.67 1.13 8.38
N VAL A 18 -1.86 1.18 7.06
CA VAL A 18 -1.63 0.02 6.17
C VAL A 18 -0.16 -0.39 6.18
N LEU A 19 0.75 0.56 5.97
CA LEU A 19 2.19 0.29 5.95
C LEU A 19 2.69 -0.22 7.31
N ASP A 20 2.20 0.34 8.42
CA ASP A 20 2.47 -0.16 9.76
C ASP A 20 1.94 -1.59 9.97
N GLY A 21 0.72 -1.87 9.52
CA GLY A 21 0.12 -3.21 9.57
C GLY A 21 0.86 -4.25 8.71
N TRP A 22 1.51 -3.81 7.63
CA TRP A 22 2.41 -4.61 6.82
C TRP A 22 3.80 -4.78 7.44
N GLY A 23 4.14 -4.04 8.50
CA GLY A 23 5.43 -4.11 9.18
C GLY A 23 6.52 -3.20 8.58
N ALA A 24 6.15 -2.20 7.78
CA ALA A 24 7.11 -1.24 7.23
C ALA A 24 7.74 -0.40 8.36
N SER A 25 9.07 -0.29 8.36
CA SER A 25 9.77 0.63 9.25
C SER A 25 9.47 2.09 8.91
N ASN A 26 9.81 3.03 9.82
CA ASN A 26 9.65 4.47 9.54
C ASN A 26 10.42 4.90 8.27
N HIS A 27 11.64 4.40 8.09
CA HIS A 27 12.47 4.73 6.92
C HIS A 27 11.85 4.20 5.61
N GLN A 28 11.34 2.97 5.62
CA GLN A 28 10.63 2.41 4.45
C GLN A 28 9.35 3.18 4.17
N THR A 29 8.59 3.54 5.21
CA THR A 29 7.36 4.34 5.09
C THR A 29 7.65 5.72 4.48
N GLU A 30 8.70 6.39 4.95
CA GLU A 30 9.17 7.67 4.44
C GLU A 30 9.58 7.57 2.96
N ALA A 31 10.33 6.51 2.59
CA ALA A 31 10.70 6.26 1.21
C ALA A 31 9.48 5.97 0.32
N ILE A 32 8.60 5.05 0.74
CA ILE A 32 7.40 4.63 -0.01
C ILE A 32 6.48 5.81 -0.31
N LEU A 33 6.21 6.64 0.70
CA LEU A 33 5.30 7.79 0.58
C LEU A 33 5.99 9.09 0.16
N GLU A 34 7.31 9.08 0.00
CA GLU A 34 8.11 10.28 -0.30
C GLU A 34 7.86 11.40 0.72
N LEU A 35 8.01 11.04 2.00
CA LEU A 35 7.91 11.94 3.14
C LEU A 35 9.32 12.22 3.68
N SER A 36 9.58 13.47 4.07
CA SER A 36 10.72 13.74 4.94
C SER A 36 10.46 13.19 6.34
N GLN A 37 11.53 12.90 7.09
CA GLN A 37 11.44 12.48 8.49
C GLN A 37 10.64 13.49 9.34
N GLU A 38 10.80 14.80 9.07
CA GLU A 38 10.04 15.86 9.75
C GLU A 38 8.54 15.80 9.40
N GLN A 39 8.20 15.66 8.11
CA GLN A 39 6.80 15.52 7.69
C GLN A 39 6.16 14.29 8.32
N HIS A 40 6.85 13.16 8.32
CA HIS A 40 6.38 11.92 8.91
C HIS A 40 6.16 12.07 10.43
N ALA A 41 7.09 12.70 11.15
CA ALA A 41 6.92 12.99 12.58
C ALA A 41 5.74 13.94 12.84
N ARG A 42 5.60 15.02 12.06
CA ARG A 42 4.49 15.98 12.20
C ARG A 42 3.13 15.38 11.85
N LEU A 43 3.06 14.42 10.92
CA LEU A 43 1.81 13.70 10.61
C LEU A 43 1.30 12.90 11.82
N LYS A 44 2.17 12.49 12.74
CA LYS A 44 1.80 11.78 13.97
C LYS A 44 1.31 12.73 15.08
N VAL A 45 1.74 13.99 15.08
CA VAL A 45 1.45 14.95 16.18
C VAL A 45 0.46 16.04 15.75
N THR A 46 0.68 16.69 14.61
CA THR A 46 -0.10 17.84 14.11
C THR A 46 -0.45 17.73 12.62
N PRO A 47 -1.14 16.64 12.19
CA PRO A 47 -1.37 16.32 10.78
C PRO A 47 -2.09 17.42 9.98
N ALA A 48 -3.00 18.17 10.60
CA ALA A 48 -3.75 19.26 9.95
C ALA A 48 -2.86 20.35 9.32
N THR A 49 -1.62 20.49 9.78
CA THR A 49 -0.68 21.53 9.36
C THR A 49 0.35 21.05 8.33
N VAL A 50 0.33 19.76 7.98
CA VAL A 50 1.33 19.17 7.08
C VAL A 50 0.82 19.27 5.64
N PRO A 51 1.53 20.00 4.75
CA PRO A 51 1.19 20.02 3.34
C PRO A 51 1.51 18.66 2.72
N VAL A 52 0.55 18.12 1.96
CA VAL A 52 0.70 16.87 1.21
C VAL A 52 0.84 17.22 -0.26
N GLY A 53 2.03 17.03 -0.80
CA GLY A 53 2.33 17.31 -2.20
C GLY A 53 1.65 16.32 -3.16
N PRO A 54 1.53 16.65 -4.45
CA PRO A 54 0.91 15.77 -5.44
C PRO A 54 1.58 14.38 -5.54
N SER A 55 2.93 14.32 -5.49
CA SER A 55 3.68 13.05 -5.58
C SER A 55 3.39 12.13 -4.38
N THR A 56 3.51 12.66 -3.16
CA THR A 56 3.12 11.96 -1.92
C THR A 56 1.69 11.46 -2.00
N PHE A 57 0.78 12.28 -2.53
CA PHE A 57 -0.63 11.92 -2.61
C PHE A 57 -0.92 10.83 -3.66
N GLU A 58 -0.23 10.82 -4.80
CA GLU A 58 -0.26 9.71 -5.76
C GLU A 58 0.17 8.40 -5.08
N ARG A 59 1.25 8.42 -4.31
CA ARG A 59 1.78 7.26 -3.57
C ARG A 59 0.79 6.77 -2.51
N VAL A 60 0.20 7.68 -1.75
CA VAL A 60 -0.86 7.37 -0.78
C VAL A 60 -2.03 6.65 -1.46
N HIS A 61 -2.50 7.16 -2.61
CA HIS A 61 -3.56 6.52 -3.37
C HIS A 61 -3.17 5.11 -3.84
N LEU A 62 -1.94 4.91 -4.33
CA LEU A 62 -1.47 3.59 -4.72
C LEU A 62 -1.49 2.60 -3.55
N ILE A 63 -1.03 3.00 -2.36
CA ILE A 63 -1.05 2.14 -1.16
C ILE A 63 -2.48 1.79 -0.74
N VAL A 64 -3.37 2.78 -0.71
CA VAL A 64 -4.80 2.57 -0.38
C VAL A 64 -5.44 1.58 -1.35
N GLU A 65 -5.17 1.73 -2.65
CA GLU A 65 -5.70 0.82 -3.68
C GLU A 65 -5.10 -0.60 -3.57
N ILE A 66 -3.81 -0.71 -3.29
CA ILE A 66 -3.16 -2.02 -3.07
C ILE A 66 -3.82 -2.74 -1.89
N ASP A 67 -4.02 -2.07 -0.76
CA ASP A 67 -4.70 -2.67 0.40
C ASP A 67 -6.15 -3.08 0.07
N GLY A 68 -6.90 -2.24 -0.65
CA GLY A 68 -8.24 -2.59 -1.12
C GLY A 68 -8.26 -3.84 -1.99
N LEU A 69 -7.34 -3.94 -2.97
CA LEU A 69 -7.22 -5.10 -3.84
C LEU A 69 -6.77 -6.36 -3.08
N LEU A 70 -5.88 -6.22 -2.10
CA LEU A 70 -5.47 -7.33 -1.22
C LEU A 70 -6.66 -7.86 -0.43
N ARG A 71 -7.51 -6.99 0.11
CA ARG A 71 -8.74 -7.38 0.83
C ARG A 71 -9.77 -8.07 -0.07
N THR A 72 -9.77 -7.78 -1.37
CA THR A 72 -10.57 -8.54 -2.34
C THR A 72 -9.95 -9.90 -2.65
N ALA A 73 -8.62 -9.96 -2.78
CA ALA A 73 -7.91 -11.17 -3.17
C ALA A 73 -7.76 -12.21 -2.04
N PHE A 74 -7.80 -11.78 -0.78
CA PHE A 74 -7.51 -12.62 0.38
C PHE A 74 -8.63 -12.55 1.43
N GLU A 75 -8.91 -13.70 2.05
CA GLU A 75 -10.02 -13.86 3.00
C GLU A 75 -9.79 -13.18 4.36
N SER A 76 -8.53 -12.94 4.74
CA SER A 76 -8.20 -12.35 6.04
C SER A 76 -6.89 -11.57 6.02
N SER A 77 -6.74 -10.66 7.00
CA SER A 77 -5.51 -9.88 7.21
C SER A 77 -4.28 -10.75 7.47
N HIS A 78 -4.46 -11.94 8.05
CA HIS A 78 -3.36 -12.90 8.25
C HIS A 78 -2.75 -13.31 6.91
N PHE A 79 -3.57 -13.65 5.91
CA PHE A 79 -3.09 -14.03 4.58
C PHE A 79 -2.47 -12.86 3.83
N ILE A 80 -3.01 -11.65 4.00
CA ILE A 80 -2.43 -10.43 3.43
C ILE A 80 -1.02 -10.21 4.00
N ASN A 81 -0.87 -10.25 5.32
CA ASN A 81 0.42 -10.03 5.97
C ASN A 81 1.43 -11.12 5.59
N ASN A 82 0.99 -12.38 5.49
CA ASN A 82 1.83 -13.46 5.00
C ASN A 82 2.28 -13.22 3.56
N PHE A 83 1.37 -12.84 2.66
CA PHE A 83 1.72 -12.52 1.28
C PHE A 83 2.71 -11.36 1.18
N ILE A 84 2.46 -10.26 1.88
CA ILE A 84 3.28 -9.04 1.80
C ILE A 84 4.70 -9.24 2.33
N ASN A 85 4.86 -10.04 3.40
CA ASN A 85 6.13 -10.16 4.14
C ASN A 85 6.93 -11.42 3.83
N VAL A 86 6.34 -12.44 3.19
CA VAL A 86 7.04 -13.69 2.92
C VAL A 86 7.60 -13.69 1.51
N ARG A 87 8.84 -14.15 1.40
CA ARG A 87 9.55 -14.30 0.13
C ARG A 87 8.75 -15.14 -0.86
N ASN A 88 8.58 -14.60 -2.05
CA ASN A 88 7.74 -15.19 -3.07
C ASN A 88 8.59 -15.55 -4.31
N ASN A 89 8.71 -16.86 -4.57
CA ASN A 89 9.50 -17.39 -5.69
C ASN A 89 8.80 -17.28 -7.05
N SER A 90 7.61 -16.66 -7.12
CA SER A 90 7.00 -16.37 -8.39
C SER A 90 7.86 -15.41 -9.21
N LYS A 91 7.74 -15.51 -10.53
CA LYS A 91 8.45 -14.66 -11.49
C LYS A 91 8.20 -13.16 -11.26
N ALA A 92 7.07 -12.80 -10.65
CA ALA A 92 6.72 -11.41 -10.37
C ALA A 92 7.64 -10.78 -9.31
N PHE A 93 8.02 -11.55 -8.28
CA PHE A 93 8.76 -11.08 -7.11
C PHE A 93 10.21 -11.60 -7.01
N ASN A 94 10.60 -12.54 -7.89
CA ASN A 94 11.98 -12.99 -8.05
C ASN A 94 12.63 -13.45 -6.72
N GLY A 95 11.88 -14.12 -5.86
CA GLY A 95 12.36 -14.65 -4.58
C GLY A 95 12.37 -13.66 -3.42
N TYR A 96 11.92 -12.42 -3.62
CA TYR A 96 11.76 -11.42 -2.57
C TYR A 96 10.29 -11.34 -2.12
N ALA A 97 10.06 -10.80 -0.93
CA ALA A 97 8.73 -10.47 -0.43
C ALA A 97 8.21 -9.21 -1.16
N PRO A 98 6.90 -9.09 -1.41
CA PRO A 98 6.32 -7.90 -2.02
C PRO A 98 6.74 -6.57 -1.39
N ILE A 99 6.89 -6.50 -0.06
CA ILE A 99 7.34 -5.27 0.62
C ILE A 99 8.79 -4.90 0.27
N GLU A 100 9.68 -5.88 0.09
CA GLU A 100 11.10 -5.66 -0.28
C GLU A 100 11.22 -5.00 -1.67
N HIS A 101 10.21 -5.10 -2.54
CA HIS A 101 10.23 -4.41 -3.84
C HIS A 101 9.90 -2.92 -3.73
N ILE A 102 9.10 -2.54 -2.75
CA ILE A 102 8.62 -1.14 -2.62
C ILE A 102 9.39 -0.37 -1.55
N GLU A 103 10.20 -1.03 -0.73
CA GLU A 103 10.81 -0.47 0.48
C GLU A 103 11.71 0.75 0.24
N HIS A 104 12.24 0.89 -0.99
CA HIS A 104 13.07 2.02 -1.40
C HIS A 104 12.27 3.17 -2.05
N GLY A 105 10.95 3.05 -2.15
CA GLY A 105 10.09 4.09 -2.69
C GLY A 105 10.12 4.25 -4.20
N ASP A 106 10.62 3.27 -4.96
CA ASP A 106 10.54 3.30 -6.42
C ASP A 106 9.08 3.21 -6.88
N LEU A 107 8.64 4.26 -7.58
CA LEU A 107 7.25 4.39 -8.02
C LEU A 107 6.88 3.29 -9.03
N THR A 108 7.83 2.84 -9.84
CA THR A 108 7.61 1.77 -10.81
C THR A 108 7.32 0.45 -10.11
N SER A 109 8.06 0.14 -9.04
CA SER A 109 7.89 -1.04 -8.21
C SER A 109 6.56 -1.02 -7.46
N ILE A 110 6.14 0.13 -6.92
CA ILE A 110 4.82 0.29 -6.29
C ILE A 110 3.69 0.04 -7.30
N LYS A 111 3.80 0.62 -8.51
CA LYS A 111 2.82 0.41 -9.59
C LYS A 111 2.79 -1.05 -10.06
N ARG A 112 3.94 -1.72 -10.11
CA ARG A 112 4.04 -3.14 -10.45
C ARG A 112 3.37 -4.03 -9.38
N LEU A 113 3.58 -3.73 -8.10
CA LEU A 113 2.89 -4.43 -7.00
C LEU A 113 1.37 -4.29 -7.14
N LYS A 114 0.87 -3.06 -7.37
CA LYS A 114 -0.56 -2.83 -7.63
C LYS A 114 -1.09 -3.69 -8.79
N GLN A 115 -0.38 -3.73 -9.92
CA GLN A 115 -0.79 -4.55 -11.07
C GLN A 115 -0.86 -6.04 -10.71
N CYS A 116 0.15 -6.55 -10.01
CA CYS A 116 0.17 -7.95 -9.57
C CYS A 116 -1.02 -8.29 -8.67
N VAL A 117 -1.28 -7.48 -7.64
CA VAL A 117 -2.43 -7.69 -6.74
C VAL A 117 -3.76 -7.54 -7.49
N GLN A 118 -3.84 -6.63 -8.46
CA GLN A 118 -5.04 -6.47 -9.27
C GLN A 118 -5.36 -7.73 -10.09
N GLU A 119 -4.35 -8.42 -10.62
CA GLU A 119 -4.53 -9.70 -11.31
C GLU A 119 -4.99 -10.80 -10.35
N MET A 120 -4.45 -10.82 -9.13
CA MET A 120 -4.87 -11.76 -8.08
C MET A 120 -6.32 -11.54 -7.68
N ALA A 121 -6.73 -10.29 -7.40
CA ALA A 121 -8.10 -9.93 -7.07
C ALA A 121 -9.09 -10.31 -8.18
N ARG A 122 -8.75 -10.04 -9.44
CA ARG A 122 -9.57 -10.46 -10.60
C ARG A 122 -9.72 -11.96 -10.72
N THR A 123 -8.70 -12.72 -10.32
CA THR A 123 -8.74 -14.19 -10.37
C THR A 123 -9.62 -14.72 -9.24
N ALA A 124 -9.47 -14.18 -8.03
CA ALA A 124 -10.29 -14.51 -6.88
C ALA A 124 -11.79 -14.23 -7.14
N ASP A 125 -12.14 -13.07 -7.71
CA ASP A 125 -13.53 -12.75 -8.06
C ASP A 125 -14.12 -13.74 -9.07
N LYS A 126 -13.36 -14.11 -10.12
CA LYS A 126 -13.80 -15.10 -11.12
C LYS A 126 -13.99 -16.49 -10.53
N GLU A 127 -13.20 -16.88 -9.53
CA GLU A 127 -13.34 -18.17 -8.85
C GLU A 127 -14.59 -18.18 -7.96
N ARG A 128 -14.88 -17.06 -7.28
CA ARG A 128 -16.10 -16.90 -6.47
C ARG A 128 -17.36 -16.96 -7.33
N ASP A 129 -17.36 -16.32 -8.51
CA ASP A 129 -18.48 -16.35 -9.46
C ASP A 129 -18.73 -17.75 -10.05
N LYS A 130 -17.70 -18.60 -10.08
CA LYS A 130 -17.77 -19.97 -10.62
C LYS A 130 -18.20 -21.02 -9.58
N SER A 131 -18.29 -20.66 -8.30
CA SER A 131 -18.70 -21.58 -7.23
C SER A 131 -20.19 -21.39 -6.95
N PRO A 132 -21.09 -22.20 -7.54
CA PRO A 132 -22.53 -21.97 -7.49
C PRO A 132 -23.12 -22.67 -6.28
N TRP A 133 -22.53 -22.51 -5.10
CA TRP A 133 -22.73 -23.40 -3.93
C TRP A 133 -22.27 -24.85 -4.17
#